data_AF-A0A955TWB7-F1
#
_entry.id   AF-A0A955TWB7-F1
#
_cell.length_a   1.000
_cell.length_b   1.000
_cell.length_c   1.000
_cell.angle_alpha   90.00
_cell.angle_beta   90.00
_cell.angle_gamma   90.00
#
_symmetry.space_group_name_H-M   'P 1'
#
loop_
_entity.id
_entity.type
_entity.pdbx_description
1 polymer ?
#
loop_
_entity_poly.entity_id
_entity_poly.type
_entity_poly.pdbx_seq_one_letter_code
_entity_poly.pdbx_strand_id
1 'polypeptide(L)'
;MALKKGDIIDERKRYPDSCGLLVKVMAGGEGFEKLMCCGHELTEEDVVASPVASKGRKKGRLVVGMTLEEKKLFPDSCGLRLMVMDGGAGFQEILCCNHSVNDKAMQDLNFGGGVRTPPAEPSPNTSHTGNA
;
A
#
# COMPACT_ATOMS: atom_id res chain seq x y z
N MET A 1 -1.97 -17.49 9.09
CA MET A 1 -1.21 -17.22 10.32
C MET A 1 -0.77 -15.75 10.25
N ALA A 2 -0.42 -15.14 11.37
CA ALA A 2 -0.21 -13.69 11.48
C ALA A 2 1.22 -13.28 11.05
N LEU A 3 1.35 -12.22 10.25
CA LEU A 3 2.62 -11.51 10.08
C LEU A 3 3.03 -10.83 11.38
N LYS A 4 4.32 -10.80 11.68
CA LYS A 4 4.89 -10.16 12.86
C LYS A 4 5.64 -8.89 12.49
N LYS A 5 5.71 -7.96 13.44
CA LYS A 5 6.56 -6.77 13.31
C LYS A 5 8.02 -7.18 13.06
N GLY A 6 8.60 -6.65 11.99
CA GLY A 6 9.96 -6.93 11.58
C GLY A 6 10.07 -7.94 10.44
N ASP A 7 8.99 -8.68 10.15
CA ASP A 7 8.96 -9.62 9.04
C ASP A 7 9.15 -8.90 7.70
N ILE A 8 9.82 -9.56 6.77
CA ILE A 8 10.10 -9.01 5.44
C ILE A 8 9.55 -10.01 4.43
N ILE A 9 8.67 -9.56 3.55
CA ILE A 9 8.15 -10.37 2.44
C ILE A 9 8.98 -10.02 1.20
N ASP A 10 9.62 -11.03 0.61
CA ASP A 10 10.40 -10.89 -0.62
C ASP A 10 9.81 -11.77 -1.71
N GLU A 11 9.20 -11.14 -2.72
CA GLU A 11 8.64 -11.84 -3.88
C GLU A 11 9.68 -12.73 -4.57
N ARG A 12 10.95 -12.31 -4.58
CA ARG A 12 12.02 -13.07 -5.26
C ARG A 12 12.38 -14.37 -4.56
N LYS A 13 11.92 -14.58 -3.33
CA LYS A 13 12.11 -15.85 -2.62
C LYS A 13 11.49 -17.00 -3.41
N ARG A 14 10.24 -16.83 -3.85
CA ARG A 14 9.52 -17.80 -4.69
C ARG A 14 9.55 -17.46 -6.18
N TYR A 15 9.61 -16.17 -6.53
CA TYR A 15 9.51 -15.69 -7.92
C TYR A 15 10.66 -14.74 -8.30
N PRO A 16 11.86 -15.28 -8.57
CA PRO A 16 13.05 -14.46 -8.88
C PRO A 16 12.91 -13.61 -10.16
N ASP A 17 12.08 -14.05 -11.12
CA ASP A 17 11.85 -13.39 -12.40
C ASP A 17 10.80 -12.26 -12.35
N SER A 18 10.13 -12.07 -11.22
CA SER A 18 9.09 -11.06 -11.04
C SER A 18 9.65 -9.65 -10.79
N CYS A 19 8.76 -8.67 -10.55
CA CYS A 19 9.18 -7.27 -10.36
C CYS A 19 10.08 -7.08 -9.13
N GLY A 20 10.03 -8.02 -8.19
CA GLY A 20 10.87 -8.09 -7.01
C GLY A 20 10.36 -7.18 -5.91
N LEU A 21 9.05 -7.23 -5.63
CA LEU A 21 8.46 -6.51 -4.51
C LEU A 21 9.11 -6.95 -3.19
N LEU A 22 9.60 -5.98 -2.44
CA LEU A 22 10.16 -6.17 -1.11
C LEU A 22 9.47 -5.24 -0.12
N VAL A 23 8.76 -5.81 0.84
CA VAL A 23 8.05 -5.05 1.88
C VAL A 23 8.41 -5.54 3.26
N LYS A 24 8.47 -4.62 4.23
CA LYS A 24 8.74 -4.90 5.63
C LYS A 24 7.54 -4.58 6.48
N VAL A 25 7.15 -5.49 7.37
CA VAL A 25 6.10 -5.30 8.35
C VAL A 25 6.63 -4.40 9.47
N MET A 26 6.04 -3.23 9.61
CA MET A 26 6.38 -2.25 10.64
C MET A 26 5.49 -2.38 11.87
N ALA A 27 4.22 -2.76 11.68
CA ALA A 27 3.26 -3.01 12.75
C ALA A 27 2.05 -3.81 12.22
N GLY A 28 1.28 -4.41 13.13
CA GLY A 28 0.10 -5.21 12.78
C GLY A 28 0.48 -6.49 12.03
N GLY A 29 -0.49 -7.02 11.27
CA GLY A 29 -0.29 -8.23 10.46
C GLY A 29 -1.02 -9.47 10.95
N GLU A 30 -1.79 -9.37 12.03
CA GLU A 30 -2.52 -10.51 12.59
C GLU A 30 -3.56 -11.11 11.63
N GLY A 31 -4.17 -10.26 10.81
CA GLY A 31 -5.15 -10.66 9.82
C GLY A 31 -4.64 -10.73 8.39
N PHE A 32 -3.33 -10.65 8.14
CA PHE A 32 -2.80 -10.70 6.79
C PHE A 32 -3.11 -12.06 6.15
N GLU A 33 -3.72 -12.03 4.96
CA GLU A 33 -4.08 -13.23 4.23
C GLU A 33 -3.10 -13.45 3.06
N LYS A 34 -2.99 -12.47 2.17
CA LYS A 34 -2.13 -12.53 0.99
C LYS A 34 -1.88 -11.16 0.36
N LEU A 35 -0.81 -11.06 -0.41
CA LEU A 35 -0.44 -9.90 -1.21
C LEU A 35 -0.31 -10.32 -2.67
N MET A 36 -1.02 -9.63 -3.56
CA MET A 36 -0.97 -9.86 -5.01
C MET A 36 0.07 -8.97 -5.68
N CYS A 37 1.09 -9.56 -6.30
CA CYS A 37 2.08 -8.83 -7.09
C CYS A 37 2.41 -9.57 -8.39
N CYS A 38 2.36 -8.90 -9.54
CA CYS A 38 2.61 -9.51 -10.86
C CYS A 38 1.76 -10.76 -11.16
N GLY A 39 0.58 -10.89 -10.54
CA GLY A 39 -0.27 -12.08 -10.64
C GLY A 39 0.12 -13.23 -9.68
N HIS A 40 1.13 -13.03 -8.85
CA HIS A 40 1.58 -13.97 -7.83
C HIS A 40 0.99 -13.64 -6.46
N GLU A 41 0.58 -14.69 -5.76
CA GLU A 41 0.12 -14.64 -4.37
C GLU A 41 1.31 -14.78 -3.43
N LEU A 42 1.61 -13.70 -2.70
CA LEU A 42 2.62 -13.69 -1.66
C LEU A 42 1.94 -13.83 -0.30
N THR A 43 2.39 -14.81 0.47
CA THR A 43 1.83 -15.15 1.78
C THR A 43 2.94 -15.08 2.83
N GLU A 44 2.61 -15.44 4.07
CA GLU A 44 3.59 -15.61 5.15
C GLU A 44 4.75 -16.57 4.80
N GLU A 45 4.56 -17.48 3.86
CA GLU A 45 5.61 -18.40 3.41
C GLU A 45 6.72 -17.68 2.64
N ASP A 46 6.44 -16.49 2.10
CA ASP A 46 7.44 -15.62 1.46
C ASP A 46 8.20 -14.75 2.46
N VAL A 47 7.88 -14.86 3.75
CA VAL A 47 8.61 -14.13 4.77
C VAL A 47 10.04 -14.63 4.84
N VAL A 48 10.98 -13.70 4.81
CA VAL A 48 12.42 -13.90 4.92
C VAL A 48 12.95 -13.11 6.10
N ALA A 49 13.95 -13.67 6.79
CA ALA A 49 14.62 -12.98 7.89
C ALA A 49 15.47 -11.79 7.40
N SER A 50 15.96 -11.87 6.16
CA SER A 50 16.72 -10.81 5.51
C SER A 50 16.40 -10.72 4.03
N PRO A 51 16.35 -9.50 3.46
CA PRO A 51 16.07 -9.32 2.05
C PRO A 51 17.24 -9.85 1.21
N VAL A 52 16.93 -10.56 0.13
CA VAL A 52 17.99 -11.02 -0.77
C VAL A 52 18.54 -9.78 -1.51
N ALA A 53 19.85 -9.59 -1.48
CA ALA A 53 20.50 -8.51 -2.21
C ALA A 53 20.32 -8.74 -3.72
N SER A 54 19.44 -7.98 -4.35
CA SER A 54 19.08 -8.14 -5.75
C SER A 54 19.23 -6.82 -6.48
N LYS A 55 20.24 -6.72 -7.36
CA LYS A 55 20.35 -5.63 -8.33
C LYS A 55 19.22 -5.77 -9.36
N GLY A 56 18.41 -4.73 -9.53
CA GLY A 56 17.44 -4.63 -10.64
C GLY A 56 15.96 -4.84 -10.30
N ARG A 57 15.54 -4.63 -9.04
CA ARG A 57 14.10 -4.58 -8.71
C ARG A 57 13.42 -3.45 -9.49
N LYS A 58 12.27 -3.75 -10.10
CA LYS A 58 11.50 -2.77 -10.88
C LYS A 58 10.67 -1.93 -9.92
N LYS A 59 11.07 -0.67 -9.76
CA LYS A 59 10.28 0.34 -9.06
C LYS A 59 9.13 0.76 -9.96
N GLY A 60 7.90 0.78 -9.44
CA GLY A 60 6.76 1.35 -10.17
C GLY A 60 6.09 2.43 -9.35
N ARG A 61 4.76 2.32 -9.20
CA ARG A 61 3.97 3.31 -8.45
C ARG A 61 4.31 3.33 -6.96
N LEU A 62 4.76 2.21 -6.42
CA LEU A 62 5.24 2.15 -5.04
C LEU A 62 6.62 2.80 -4.93
N VAL A 63 6.69 3.84 -4.11
CA VAL A 63 7.93 4.55 -3.82
C VAL A 63 8.67 3.82 -2.70
N VAL A 64 9.97 3.62 -2.87
CA VAL A 64 10.82 3.07 -1.81
C VAL A 64 10.79 3.97 -0.59
N GLY A 65 10.51 3.39 0.58
CA GLY A 65 10.31 4.10 1.84
C GLY A 65 8.85 4.48 2.12
N MET A 66 7.93 4.28 1.18
CA MET A 66 6.51 4.49 1.41
C MET A 66 5.97 3.50 2.42
N THR A 67 5.20 3.98 3.39
CA THR A 67 4.49 3.13 4.35
C THR A 67 3.02 2.98 3.96
N LEU A 68 2.59 1.74 3.83
CA LEU A 68 1.22 1.34 3.59
C LEU A 68 0.57 1.06 4.94
N GLU A 69 -0.42 1.85 5.30
CA GLU A 69 -1.13 1.74 6.58
C GLU A 69 -2.59 1.46 6.28
N GLU A 70 -3.03 0.23 6.52
CA GLU A 70 -4.42 -0.16 6.32
C GLU A 70 -5.37 0.64 7.20
N LYS A 71 -4.95 0.94 8.44
CA LYS A 71 -5.72 1.73 9.40
C LYS A 71 -6.10 3.12 8.91
N LYS A 72 -5.33 3.69 7.98
CA LYS A 72 -5.64 4.99 7.38
C LYS A 72 -6.79 4.91 6.37
N LEU A 73 -7.00 3.76 5.74
CA LEU A 73 -8.12 3.51 4.82
C LEU A 73 -9.32 2.95 5.57
N PHE A 74 -9.08 2.01 6.47
CA PHE A 74 -10.08 1.29 7.22
C PHE A 74 -9.76 1.42 8.71
N PRO A 75 -10.39 2.36 9.44
CA PRO A 75 -10.09 2.59 10.85
C PRO A 75 -10.38 1.38 11.75
N ASP A 76 -11.30 0.51 11.33
CA ASP A 76 -11.71 -0.72 12.01
C ASP A 76 -10.87 -1.97 11.63
N SER A 77 -9.80 -1.79 10.86
CA SER A 77 -8.93 -2.89 10.42
C SER A 77 -7.99 -3.44 11.50
N CYS A 78 -7.37 -4.59 11.17
CA CYS A 78 -6.24 -5.24 11.85
C CYS A 78 -5.04 -4.31 12.15
N GLY A 79 -4.97 -3.11 11.55
CA GLY A 79 -3.87 -2.18 11.77
C GLY A 79 -2.58 -2.57 11.05
N LEU A 80 -2.68 -3.28 9.92
CA LEU A 80 -1.52 -3.67 9.11
C LEU A 80 -0.75 -2.43 8.65
N ARG A 81 0.57 -2.44 8.91
CA ARG A 81 1.50 -1.42 8.46
C ARG A 81 2.70 -2.07 7.80
N LEU A 82 2.82 -1.86 6.50
CA LEU A 82 3.93 -2.32 5.67
C LEU A 82 4.77 -1.12 5.21
N MET A 83 6.06 -1.34 4.99
CA MET A 83 6.97 -0.36 4.41
C MET A 83 7.58 -0.96 3.16
N VAL A 84 7.46 -0.25 2.03
CA VAL A 84 8.09 -0.65 0.78
C VAL A 84 9.59 -0.44 0.91
N MET A 85 10.33 -1.54 0.95
CA MET A 85 11.79 -1.51 1.02
C MET A 85 12.39 -1.39 -0.38
N ASP A 86 11.79 -2.05 -1.38
CA ASP A 86 12.21 -1.96 -2.78
C ASP A 86 11.18 -2.58 -3.75
N GLY A 87 11.33 -2.33 -5.05
CA GLY A 87 10.50 -2.94 -6.10
C GLY A 87 9.05 -2.46 -6.14
N GLY A 88 8.12 -3.37 -6.45
CA GLY A 88 6.68 -3.10 -6.43
C GLY A 88 6.08 -2.49 -7.70
N ALA A 89 6.72 -2.69 -8.86
CA ALA A 89 6.13 -2.26 -10.13
C ALA A 89 4.83 -2.98 -10.49
N GLY A 90 4.66 -4.23 -10.06
CA GLY A 90 3.46 -5.02 -10.33
C GLY A 90 2.56 -5.20 -9.11
N PHE A 91 2.68 -4.35 -8.08
CA PHE A 91 1.77 -4.43 -6.94
C PHE A 91 0.32 -4.24 -7.40
N GLN A 92 -0.57 -5.10 -6.93
CA GLN A 92 -2.00 -5.04 -7.24
C GLN A 92 -2.81 -4.73 -5.99
N GLU A 93 -2.78 -5.63 -5.00
CA GLU A 93 -3.56 -5.48 -3.77
C GLU A 93 -3.01 -6.31 -2.60
N ILE A 94 -3.38 -5.93 -1.38
CA ILE A 94 -3.15 -6.68 -0.14
C ILE A 94 -4.49 -7.03 0.46
N LEU A 95 -4.67 -8.28 0.89
CA LEU A 95 -5.83 -8.71 1.65
C LEU A 95 -5.44 -8.89 3.13
N CYS A 96 -6.08 -8.13 4.02
CA CYS A 96 -6.03 -8.34 5.48
C CYS A 96 -7.45 -8.25 6.03
N CYS A 97 -7.85 -9.18 6.90
CA CYS A 97 -9.15 -9.12 7.58
C CYS A 97 -10.34 -8.88 6.64
N ASN A 98 -10.36 -9.50 5.45
CA ASN A 98 -11.41 -9.29 4.44
C ASN A 98 -11.47 -7.86 3.86
N HIS A 99 -10.42 -7.04 4.06
CA HIS A 99 -10.21 -5.75 3.41
C HIS A 99 -9.14 -5.86 2.34
N SER A 100 -9.44 -5.35 1.14
CA SER A 100 -8.47 -5.25 0.05
C SER A 100 -7.89 -3.84 -0.07
N VAL A 101 -6.58 -3.71 0.12
CA VAL A 101 -5.81 -2.48 -0.04
C VAL A 101 -5.11 -2.51 -1.39
N ASN A 102 -5.66 -1.79 -2.37
CA ASN A 102 -5.12 -1.72 -3.74
C ASN A 102 -4.29 -0.45 -3.99
N ASP A 103 -3.66 -0.37 -5.16
CA ASP A 103 -2.85 0.78 -5.60
C ASP A 103 -3.60 2.12 -5.62
N LYS A 104 -4.90 2.11 -5.91
CA LYS A 104 -5.77 3.28 -5.82
C LYS A 104 -5.95 3.76 -4.39
N ALA A 105 -6.20 2.83 -3.47
CA ALA A 105 -6.34 3.13 -2.06
C ALA A 105 -5.00 3.66 -1.49
N MET A 106 -3.87 3.14 -1.98
CA MET A 106 -2.55 3.64 -1.61
C MET A 106 -2.23 5.03 -2.16
N GLN A 107 -2.76 5.43 -3.32
CA GLN A 107 -2.67 6.83 -3.76
C GLN A 107 -3.36 7.75 -2.76
N ASP A 108 -4.55 7.39 -2.29
CA ASP A 108 -5.29 8.17 -1.29
C ASP A 108 -4.48 8.32 0.02
N LEU A 109 -3.81 7.25 0.45
CA LEU A 109 -2.86 7.28 1.58
C LEU A 109 -1.70 8.25 1.38
N ASN A 110 -1.20 8.38 0.15
CA ASN A 110 -0.10 9.26 -0.21
C ASN A 110 -0.55 10.73 -0.28
N PHE A 111 -1.81 11.00 -0.63
CA PHE A 111 -2.41 12.33 -0.64
C PHE A 111 -2.87 12.81 0.75
N GLY A 112 -2.88 11.94 1.76
CA GLY A 112 -3.23 12.27 3.15
C GLY A 112 -2.30 13.25 3.88
N GLY A 113 -1.29 13.80 3.19
CA GLY A 113 -0.43 14.90 3.67
C GLY A 113 -0.90 16.31 3.27
N GLY A 114 -1.95 16.47 2.47
CA GLY A 114 -2.35 17.81 2.04
C GLY A 114 -3.70 17.87 1.34
N VAL A 115 -4.62 18.61 1.98
CA VAL A 115 -5.86 19.16 1.43
C VAL A 115 -6.96 18.13 1.14
N ARG A 116 -7.79 17.89 2.16
CA ARG A 116 -9.24 17.72 1.95
C ARG A 116 -9.74 18.98 1.23
N THR A 117 -9.74 18.98 -0.09
CA THR A 117 -10.66 19.87 -0.82
C THR A 117 -11.94 19.06 -0.90
N PRO A 118 -13.01 19.42 -0.17
CA PRO A 118 -14.32 18.92 -0.56
C PRO A 118 -14.53 19.27 -2.04
N PRO A 119 -15.21 18.42 -2.84
CA PRO A 119 -15.55 18.80 -4.21
C PRO A 119 -16.20 20.17 -4.15
N ALA A 120 -15.62 21.13 -4.88
CA ALA A 120 -16.13 22.49 -4.93
C ALA A 120 -17.61 22.40 -5.29
N GLU A 121 -18.48 22.74 -4.33
CA GLU A 121 -19.87 23.01 -4.61
C GLU A 121 -19.89 24.05 -5.74
N PRO A 122 -20.64 23.81 -6.83
CA PRO A 122 -20.83 24.84 -7.83
C PRO A 122 -21.54 26.01 -7.14
N SER A 123 -20.80 27.09 -6.87
CA SER A 123 -21.38 28.34 -6.37
C SER A 123 -22.53 28.73 -7.30
N PRO A 124 -23.78 28.80 -6.81
CA PRO A 124 -24.87 29.33 -7.61
C PRO A 124 -24.66 30.84 -7.72
N ASN A 125 -24.55 31.30 -8.96
CA ASN A 125 -24.65 32.71 -9.33
C ASN A 125 -25.77 33.40 -8.54
N THR A 126 -25.46 34.48 -7.83
CA THR A 126 -26.45 35.55 -7.64
C THR A 126 -25.74 36.89 -7.72
N SER A 127 -26.04 37.57 -8.82
CA SER A 127 -25.54 38.87 -9.20
C SER A 127 -25.84 39.92 -8.13
N HIS A 128 -24.80 40.57 -7.63
CA HIS A 128 -24.95 41.91 -7.07
C HIS A 128 -25.37 42.85 -8.20
N THR A 129 -26.66 43.16 -8.27
CA THR A 129 -27.13 44.36 -8.97
C THR A 129 -27.37 45.42 -7.90
N GLY A 130 -26.34 46.22 -7.64
CA GLY A 130 -26.54 47.55 -7.08
C GLY A 130 -26.67 48.53 -8.23
N ASN A 131 -27.77 49.29 -8.28
CA ASN A 131 -27.72 50.64 -8.79
C ASN A 131 -28.94 51.46 -8.36
N ALA A 132 -28.62 52.66 -7.85
CA ALA A 132 -29.36 53.91 -7.82
C ALA A 132 -30.68 53.98 -7.05
#